data_AF-A0A6P7GQR1-F1
#
_entry.id   AF-A0A6P7GQR1-F1
#
_cell.length_a   1.000
_cell.length_b   1.000
_cell.length_c   1.000
_cell.angle_alpha   90.00
_cell.angle_beta   90.00
_cell.angle_gamma   90.00
#
_symmetry.space_group_name_H-M   'P 1'
#
loop_
_entity.id
_entity.type
_entity.pdbx_description
1 polymer ?
#
loop_
_entity_poly.entity_id
_entity_poly.type
_entity_poly.pdbx_seq_one_letter_code
_entity_poly.pdbx_strand_id
1 'polypeptide(L)'
;MQVSLQSESKYEISDVTFLPFINLDPSNMSCVYSSLKYARSECDKIKQHTCFITFDQPLYAKATDIVASSSNDDLKDTVVLLGGFHTIMSFLGAVGYIMSGSGIEELWATTYAKNAVAHMITGHAYSRALRAHNLTQVALSLLILENDNAFNDDEKQKILEIYNQFKKGEISEVEINQSSLIDKLVKTLSETLQIKEETSRTARLWVQYFKLVNWKL
;
A
#
# COMPACT_ATOMS: atom_id res chain seq x y z
N MET A 1 4.80 14.05 16.42
CA MET A 1 4.25 14.55 15.14
C MET A 1 3.08 13.65 14.80
N GLN A 2 1.86 14.06 15.21
CA GLN A 2 0.62 13.33 14.93
C GLN A 2 0.23 13.61 13.47
N VAL A 3 -0.01 12.54 12.71
CA VAL A 3 -0.60 12.65 11.36
C VAL A 3 -1.99 12.04 11.47
N SER A 4 -3.01 12.90 11.44
CA SER A 4 -4.42 12.49 11.40
C SER A 4 -4.83 12.29 9.95
N LEU A 5 -5.20 11.06 9.59
CA LEU A 5 -5.93 10.78 8.36
C LEU A 5 -7.41 10.70 8.74
N GLN A 6 -8.22 11.65 8.27
CA GLN A 6 -9.67 11.63 8.45
C GLN A 6 -10.34 11.16 7.15
N SER A 7 -11.32 10.26 7.26
CA SER A 7 -12.27 9.92 6.20
C SER A 7 -13.70 10.06 6.73
N GLU A 8 -14.60 10.58 5.90
CA GLU A 8 -15.99 10.94 6.23
C GLU A 8 -16.92 9.73 6.41
N SER A 9 -16.63 8.89 7.39
CA SER A 9 -17.63 8.01 8.00
C SER A 9 -17.48 8.03 9.52
N LYS A 10 -18.46 7.48 10.23
CA LYS A 10 -18.80 7.64 11.66
C LYS A 10 -17.72 7.18 12.67
N TYR A 11 -16.49 7.69 12.54
CA TYR A 11 -15.39 7.54 13.47
C TYR A 11 -14.69 8.92 13.56
N GLU A 12 -14.89 9.61 14.68
CA GLU A 12 -14.51 11.03 14.80
C GLU A 12 -13.00 11.25 14.83
N ILE A 13 -12.17 10.32 15.33
CA ILE A 13 -10.72 10.48 15.44
C ILE A 13 -10.02 9.11 15.43
N SER A 14 -9.02 8.91 14.57
CA SER A 14 -8.02 7.85 14.74
C SER A 14 -6.88 8.39 15.61
N ASP A 15 -6.66 7.79 16.78
CA ASP A 15 -5.52 8.13 17.63
C ASP A 15 -4.41 7.08 17.50
N VAL A 16 -3.17 7.54 17.36
CA VAL A 16 -1.99 6.69 17.28
C VAL A 16 -1.15 6.94 18.52
N THR A 17 -1.28 6.01 19.47
CA THR A 17 -0.57 6.08 20.75
C THR A 17 0.51 5.00 20.82
N PHE A 18 1.70 5.39 21.30
CA PHE A 18 2.76 4.44 21.60
C PHE A 18 2.42 3.65 22.86
N LEU A 19 2.52 2.33 22.77
CA LEU A 19 2.35 1.44 23.92
C LEU A 19 3.63 1.42 24.77
N PRO A 20 3.53 1.17 26.09
CA PRO A 20 4.68 1.08 26.97
C PRO A 20 5.65 -0.02 26.52
N PHE A 21 6.95 0.22 26.72
CA PHE A 21 7.98 -0.76 26.41
C PHE A 21 7.94 -1.93 27.40
N ILE A 22 7.97 -3.15 26.88
CA ILE A 22 8.17 -4.36 27.67
C ILE A 22 9.68 -4.62 27.68
N ASN A 23 10.29 -4.53 28.87
CA ASN A 23 11.72 -4.76 29.03
C ASN A 23 12.06 -6.26 29.16
N LEU A 24 11.72 -7.01 28.11
CA LEU A 24 12.03 -8.44 27.96
C LEU A 24 12.51 -8.70 26.52
N ASP A 25 13.19 -9.83 26.32
CA ASP A 25 13.51 -10.28 24.97
C ASP A 25 12.23 -10.46 24.14
N PRO A 26 12.10 -9.84 22.96
CA PRO A 26 10.88 -9.92 22.14
C PRO A 26 10.49 -11.34 21.73
N SER A 27 11.46 -12.25 21.62
CA SER A 27 11.24 -13.66 21.30
C SER A 27 10.82 -14.49 22.51
N ASN A 28 10.85 -13.94 23.73
CA ASN A 28 10.39 -14.65 24.91
C ASN A 28 8.86 -14.79 24.91
N MET A 29 8.36 -16.00 25.16
CA MET A 29 6.91 -16.28 25.23
C MET A 29 6.18 -15.39 26.25
N SER A 30 6.80 -15.09 27.39
CA SER A 30 6.25 -14.18 28.40
C SER A 30 6.17 -12.74 27.90
N CYS A 31 7.11 -12.30 27.06
CA CYS A 31 7.04 -10.99 26.42
C CYS A 31 5.83 -10.92 25.47
N VAL A 32 5.71 -11.91 24.58
CA VAL A 32 4.59 -11.99 23.62
C VAL A 32 3.23 -12.06 24.35
N TYR A 33 3.11 -12.90 25.38
CA TYR A 33 1.89 -12.99 26.20
C TYR A 33 1.56 -11.66 26.88
N SER A 34 2.56 -10.98 27.45
CA SER A 34 2.36 -9.67 28.10
C SER A 34 1.87 -8.62 27.10
N SER A 35 2.44 -8.60 25.87
CA SER A 35 1.97 -7.73 24.79
C SER A 35 0.52 -7.99 24.41
N LEU A 36 0.15 -9.27 24.24
CA LEU A 36 -1.22 -9.68 23.89
C LEU A 36 -2.22 -9.24 24.98
N LYS A 37 -1.89 -9.52 26.25
CA LYS A 37 -2.76 -9.19 27.39
C LYS A 37 -2.92 -7.68 27.58
N TYR A 38 -1.84 -6.92 27.39
CA TYR A 38 -1.89 -5.46 27.45
C TYR A 38 -2.79 -4.92 26.33
N ALA A 39 -2.56 -5.33 25.08
CA ALA A 39 -3.38 -4.90 23.95
C ALA A 39 -4.86 -5.26 24.13
N ARG A 40 -5.17 -6.45 24.65
CA ARG A 40 -6.55 -6.84 24.97
C ARG A 40 -7.18 -5.94 26.02
N SER A 41 -6.44 -5.62 27.09
CA SER A 41 -6.90 -4.72 28.14
C SER A 41 -7.16 -3.30 27.61
N GLU A 42 -6.34 -2.80 26.70
CA GLU A 42 -6.60 -1.50 26.05
C GLU A 42 -7.87 -1.53 25.20
N CYS A 43 -8.09 -2.59 24.42
CA CYS A 43 -9.34 -2.77 23.68
C CYS A 43 -10.57 -2.81 24.61
N ASP A 44 -10.47 -3.44 25.79
CA ASP A 44 -11.56 -3.44 26.78
C ASP A 44 -11.90 -2.06 27.31
N LYS A 45 -10.88 -1.23 27.59
CA LYS A 45 -11.07 0.15 28.07
C LYS A 45 -11.88 0.99 27.09
N ILE A 46 -11.71 0.76 25.78
CA ILE A 46 -12.43 1.46 24.72
C ILE A 46 -13.66 0.68 24.20
N LYS A 47 -14.05 -0.41 24.88
CA LYS A 47 -15.18 -1.28 24.50
C LYS A 47 -15.09 -1.84 23.08
N GLN A 48 -13.88 -2.02 22.58
CA GLN A 48 -13.64 -2.70 21.31
C GLN A 48 -13.73 -4.21 21.53
N HIS A 49 -14.75 -4.84 20.93
CA HIS A 49 -15.04 -6.27 21.11
C HIS A 49 -13.87 -7.16 20.66
N THR A 50 -13.34 -6.91 19.46
CA THR A 50 -12.29 -7.74 18.87
C THR A 50 -10.95 -7.02 18.89
N CYS A 51 -9.93 -7.65 19.45
CA CYS A 51 -8.57 -7.12 19.51
C CYS A 51 -7.75 -7.70 18.34
N PHE A 52 -7.42 -6.86 17.35
CA PHE A 52 -6.55 -7.26 16.24
C PHE A 52 -5.10 -6.88 16.56
N ILE A 53 -4.20 -7.86 16.52
CA ILE A 53 -2.78 -7.67 16.84
C ILE A 53 -1.95 -8.24 15.71
N THR A 54 -0.99 -7.46 15.20
CA THR A 54 -0.08 -7.89 14.16
C THR A 54 1.31 -8.19 14.72
N PHE A 55 1.95 -9.25 14.24
CA PHE A 55 3.32 -9.63 14.60
C PHE A 55 4.11 -10.05 13.37
N ASP A 56 5.41 -9.80 13.36
CA ASP A 56 6.31 -10.39 12.36
C ASP A 56 6.31 -11.93 12.45
N GLN A 57 6.66 -12.60 11.35
CA GLN A 57 6.49 -14.05 11.18
C GLN A 57 6.94 -14.93 12.37
N PRO A 58 8.12 -14.73 12.99
CA PRO A 58 8.54 -15.56 14.12
C PRO A 58 7.68 -15.36 15.37
N LEU A 59 7.21 -14.12 15.60
CA LEU A 59 6.39 -13.77 16.75
C LEU A 59 4.93 -14.12 16.52
N TYR A 60 4.45 -14.05 15.27
CA TYR A 60 3.12 -14.48 14.88
C TYR A 60 2.86 -15.94 15.25
N ALA A 61 3.80 -16.84 14.97
CA ALA A 61 3.66 -18.26 15.33
C ALA A 61 3.48 -18.43 16.85
N LYS A 62 4.35 -17.79 17.64
CA LYS A 62 4.29 -17.81 19.12
C LYS A 62 3.00 -17.22 19.65
N ALA A 63 2.59 -16.06 19.13
CA ALA A 63 1.36 -15.40 19.53
C ALA A 63 0.12 -16.23 19.21
N THR A 64 0.12 -16.90 18.05
CA THR A 64 -0.95 -17.83 17.64
C THR A 64 -1.04 -19.01 18.61
N ASP A 65 0.09 -19.64 18.94
CA ASP A 65 0.13 -20.74 19.90
C ASP A 65 -0.37 -20.32 21.28
N ILE A 66 0.02 -19.11 21.75
CA ILE A 66 -0.42 -18.54 23.02
C ILE A 66 -1.94 -18.32 23.04
N VAL A 67 -2.51 -17.69 22.00
CA VAL A 67 -3.95 -17.42 21.92
C VAL A 67 -4.73 -18.74 21.81
N ALA A 68 -4.25 -19.69 21.00
CA ALA A 68 -4.89 -21.00 20.85
C ALA A 68 -4.85 -21.83 22.14
N SER A 69 -3.80 -21.67 22.96
CA SER A 69 -3.63 -22.38 24.23
C SER A 69 -4.28 -21.67 25.42
N SER A 70 -4.85 -20.47 25.23
CA SER A 70 -5.46 -19.70 26.31
C SER A 70 -6.78 -20.34 26.74
N SER A 71 -6.76 -21.07 27.85
CA SER A 71 -7.97 -21.63 28.47
C SER A 71 -8.78 -20.60 29.28
N ASN A 72 -8.21 -19.43 29.54
CA ASN A 72 -8.84 -18.34 30.28
C ASN A 72 -9.40 -17.27 29.33
N ASP A 73 -10.40 -16.53 29.81
CA ASP A 73 -11.05 -15.42 29.09
C ASP A 73 -10.09 -14.23 28.81
N ASP A 74 -8.89 -14.26 29.40
CA ASP A 74 -7.86 -13.21 29.35
C ASP A 74 -7.47 -12.75 27.93
N LEU A 75 -7.57 -13.62 26.93
CA LEU A 75 -7.26 -13.32 25.52
C LEU A 75 -8.45 -13.55 24.59
N LYS A 76 -9.67 -13.67 25.14
CA LYS A 76 -10.87 -13.87 24.35
C LYS A 76 -11.06 -12.75 23.33
N ASP A 77 -11.56 -13.11 22.14
CA ASP A 77 -11.79 -12.21 21.02
C ASP A 77 -10.50 -11.52 20.50
N THR A 78 -9.33 -12.12 20.75
CA THR A 78 -8.05 -11.69 20.16
C THR A 78 -7.81 -12.41 18.82
N VAL A 79 -7.56 -11.63 17.77
CA VAL A 79 -7.19 -12.13 16.44
C VAL A 79 -5.76 -11.72 16.15
N VAL A 80 -4.88 -12.71 16.05
CA VAL A 80 -3.47 -12.52 15.69
C VAL A 80 -3.34 -12.54 14.17
N LEU A 81 -2.67 -11.54 13.62
CA LEU A 81 -2.44 -11.36 12.19
C LEU A 81 -0.95 -11.35 11.88
N LEU A 82 -0.57 -11.91 10.73
CA LEU A 82 0.79 -11.81 10.25
C LEU A 82 1.08 -10.37 9.80
N GLY A 83 2.19 -9.82 10.27
CA GLY A 83 2.66 -8.48 9.92
C GLY A 83 2.88 -8.36 8.42
N GLY A 84 2.17 -7.43 7.78
CA GLY A 84 2.22 -7.24 6.33
C GLY A 84 3.46 -6.51 5.82
N PHE A 85 4.26 -5.90 6.69
CA PHE A 85 5.37 -5.03 6.29
C PHE A 85 6.44 -5.80 5.50
N HIS A 86 6.94 -6.90 6.05
CA HIS A 86 7.91 -7.75 5.36
C HIS A 86 7.34 -8.43 4.11
N THR A 87 6.03 -8.74 4.11
CA THR A 87 5.33 -9.26 2.93
C THR A 87 5.36 -8.24 1.79
N ILE A 88 5.04 -6.98 2.08
CA ILE A 88 5.07 -5.91 1.07
C ILE A 88 6.50 -5.64 0.62
N MET A 89 7.48 -5.57 1.53
CA MET A 89 8.89 -5.43 1.14
C MET A 89 9.36 -6.56 0.22
N SER A 90 8.99 -7.80 0.54
CA SER A 90 9.31 -8.97 -0.29
C SER A 90 8.62 -8.92 -1.65
N PHE A 91 7.36 -8.47 -1.69
CA PHE A 91 6.64 -8.25 -2.95
C PHE A 91 7.32 -7.20 -3.82
N LEU A 92 7.70 -6.04 -3.25
CA LEU A 92 8.44 -5.00 -3.95
C LEU A 92 9.78 -5.54 -4.48
N GLY A 93 10.50 -6.32 -3.67
CA GLY A 93 11.73 -7.00 -4.10
C GLY A 93 11.50 -7.99 -5.24
N ALA A 94 10.40 -8.73 -5.23
CA ALA A 94 10.03 -9.64 -6.33
C ALA A 94 9.71 -8.88 -7.62
N VAL A 95 8.99 -7.75 -7.54
CA VAL A 95 8.77 -6.86 -8.70
C VAL A 95 10.11 -6.35 -9.23
N GLY A 96 11.02 -5.90 -8.36
CA GLY A 96 12.35 -5.47 -8.75
C GLY A 96 13.16 -6.58 -9.41
N TYR A 97 13.08 -7.81 -8.91
CA TYR A 97 13.72 -8.98 -9.53
C TYR A 97 13.18 -9.26 -10.94
N ILE A 98 11.85 -9.23 -11.13
CA ILE A 98 11.21 -9.39 -12.46
C ILE A 98 11.64 -8.29 -13.43
N MET A 99 11.81 -7.07 -12.92
CA MET A 99 12.18 -5.90 -13.71
C MET A 99 13.69 -5.72 -13.88
N SER A 100 14.52 -6.61 -13.32
CA SER A 100 15.97 -6.51 -13.41
C SER A 100 16.42 -6.45 -14.87
N GLY A 101 17.20 -5.43 -15.23
CA GLY A 101 17.70 -5.23 -16.60
C GLY A 101 16.66 -4.69 -17.59
N SER A 102 15.47 -4.27 -17.12
CA SER A 102 14.46 -3.60 -17.95
C SER A 102 14.73 -2.12 -18.20
N GLY A 103 15.70 -1.54 -17.49
CA GLY A 103 15.93 -0.09 -17.44
C GLY A 103 15.28 0.62 -16.24
N ILE A 104 14.61 -0.12 -15.33
CA ILE A 104 13.90 0.49 -14.19
C ILE A 104 14.87 1.11 -13.18
N GLU A 105 16.04 0.53 -12.98
CA GLU A 105 17.08 1.05 -12.09
C GLU A 105 17.66 2.36 -12.64
N GLU A 106 17.91 2.43 -13.93
CA GLU A 106 18.34 3.65 -14.64
C GLU A 106 17.25 4.72 -14.57
N LEU A 107 15.99 4.34 -14.80
CA LEU A 107 14.84 5.25 -14.67
C LEU A 107 14.77 5.83 -13.25
N TRP A 108 14.88 4.99 -12.21
CA TRP A 108 14.85 5.47 -10.83
C TRP A 108 16.09 6.30 -10.49
N ALA A 109 17.24 6.02 -11.09
CA ALA A 109 18.45 6.81 -10.91
C ALA A 109 18.36 8.25 -11.50
N THR A 110 17.31 8.57 -12.27
CA THR A 110 17.03 9.96 -12.69
C THR A 110 16.50 10.85 -11.57
N THR A 111 15.94 10.24 -10.51
CA THR A 111 15.30 10.95 -9.38
C THR A 111 15.93 10.62 -8.03
N TYR A 112 16.51 9.44 -7.88
CA TYR A 112 17.14 8.96 -6.66
C TYR A 112 18.64 8.70 -6.84
N ALA A 113 19.42 8.83 -5.78
CA ALA A 113 20.83 8.48 -5.80
C ALA A 113 21.02 6.98 -6.09
N LYS A 114 22.00 6.61 -6.91
CA LYS A 114 22.27 5.21 -7.33
C LYS A 114 22.36 4.23 -6.16
N ASN A 115 23.02 4.63 -5.06
CA ASN A 115 23.12 3.80 -3.86
C ASN A 115 21.76 3.54 -3.20
N ALA A 116 20.83 4.50 -3.27
CA ALA A 116 19.48 4.31 -2.77
C ALA A 116 18.68 3.35 -3.66
N VAL A 117 18.83 3.45 -4.99
CA VAL A 117 18.16 2.57 -5.96
C VAL A 117 18.48 1.10 -5.69
N ALA A 118 19.73 0.77 -5.38
CA ALA A 118 20.12 -0.60 -5.03
C ALA A 118 19.33 -1.20 -3.84
N HIS A 119 18.94 -0.37 -2.87
CA HIS A 119 18.09 -0.81 -1.76
C HIS A 119 16.59 -0.71 -2.07
N MET A 120 16.19 0.12 -3.03
CA MET A 120 14.79 0.25 -3.46
C MET A 120 14.36 -0.94 -4.30
N ILE A 121 15.21 -1.41 -5.21
CA ILE A 121 14.89 -2.52 -6.12
C ILE A 121 14.70 -3.83 -5.36
N THR A 122 15.36 -4.01 -4.21
CA THR A 122 15.18 -5.17 -3.34
C THR A 122 14.04 -4.99 -2.33
N GLY A 123 13.30 -3.87 -2.38
CA GLY A 123 12.23 -3.55 -1.42
C GLY A 123 12.70 -3.14 -0.02
N HIS A 124 14.01 -3.11 0.27
CA HIS A 124 14.55 -2.78 1.59
C HIS A 124 14.36 -1.31 1.96
N ALA A 125 14.42 -0.41 0.98
CA ALA A 125 14.09 1.00 1.17
C ALA A 125 12.59 1.26 0.91
N TYR A 126 11.71 0.61 1.70
CA TYR A 126 10.25 0.54 1.50
C TYR A 126 9.61 1.84 1.02
N SER A 127 9.70 2.93 1.79
CA SER A 127 8.98 4.18 1.47
C SER A 127 9.45 4.80 0.15
N ARG A 128 10.74 4.67 -0.16
CA ARG A 128 11.31 5.14 -1.43
C ARG A 128 10.90 4.23 -2.58
N ALA A 129 10.96 2.91 -2.39
CA ALA A 129 10.53 1.93 -3.39
C ALA A 129 9.05 2.13 -3.75
N LEU A 130 8.16 2.19 -2.75
CA LEU A 130 6.73 2.43 -2.95
C LEU A 130 6.47 3.72 -3.73
N ARG A 131 7.14 4.82 -3.36
CA ARG A 131 7.04 6.09 -4.10
C ARG A 131 7.52 5.95 -5.54
N ALA A 132 8.67 5.30 -5.77
CA ALA A 132 9.22 5.12 -7.10
C ALA A 132 8.32 4.28 -8.00
N HIS A 133 7.71 3.20 -7.48
CA HIS A 133 6.73 2.41 -8.23
C HIS A 133 5.51 3.24 -8.64
N ASN A 134 4.94 4.03 -7.72
CA ASN A 134 3.81 4.92 -8.04
C ASN A 134 4.19 5.97 -9.09
N LEU A 135 5.36 6.61 -8.96
CA LEU A 135 5.84 7.58 -9.95
C LEU A 135 6.07 6.95 -11.32
N THR A 136 6.65 5.75 -11.38
CA THR A 136 6.83 5.01 -12.62
C THR A 136 5.49 4.66 -13.26
N GLN A 137 4.51 4.19 -12.47
CA GLN A 137 3.17 3.88 -12.99
C GLN A 137 2.51 5.14 -13.59
N VAL A 138 2.54 6.27 -12.87
CA VAL A 138 1.99 7.54 -13.37
C VAL A 138 2.71 8.01 -14.63
N ALA A 139 4.05 7.95 -14.67
CA ALA A 139 4.82 8.33 -15.85
C ALA A 139 4.45 7.47 -17.06
N LEU A 140 4.29 6.15 -16.88
CA LEU A 140 3.84 5.24 -17.94
C LEU A 140 2.42 5.58 -18.41
N SER A 141 1.49 5.84 -17.49
CA SER A 141 0.12 6.27 -17.86
C SER A 141 0.13 7.54 -18.69
N LEU A 142 0.89 8.56 -18.28
CA LEU A 142 0.99 9.83 -19.02
C LEU A 142 1.56 9.61 -20.42
N LEU A 143 2.67 8.86 -20.53
CA LEU A 143 3.27 8.55 -21.83
C LEU A 143 2.31 7.79 -22.75
N ILE A 144 1.53 6.84 -22.21
CA ILE A 144 0.55 6.09 -22.98
C ILE A 144 -0.56 7.00 -23.50
N LEU A 145 -1.11 7.86 -22.63
CA LEU A 145 -2.22 8.75 -22.97
C LEU A 145 -1.80 9.89 -23.91
N GLU A 146 -0.58 10.39 -23.78
CA GLU A 146 -0.02 11.44 -24.66
C GLU A 146 0.26 10.90 -26.07
N ASN A 147 0.87 9.71 -26.18
CA ASN A 147 1.23 9.15 -27.48
C ASN A 147 0.03 8.89 -28.40
N ASP A 148 -1.12 8.58 -27.82
CA ASP A 148 -2.34 8.30 -28.58
C ASP A 148 -3.21 9.55 -28.81
N ASN A 149 -2.79 10.75 -28.35
CA ASN A 149 -3.60 11.97 -28.33
C ASN A 149 -5.03 11.71 -27.82
N ALA A 150 -5.15 10.85 -26.81
CA ALA A 150 -6.42 10.29 -26.35
C ALA A 150 -7.41 11.35 -25.82
N PHE A 151 -6.86 12.48 -25.38
CA PHE A 151 -7.59 13.60 -24.79
C PHE A 151 -7.13 14.91 -25.41
N ASN A 152 -8.08 15.77 -25.75
CA ASN A 152 -7.79 17.15 -26.14
C ASN A 152 -7.50 18.02 -24.90
N ASP A 153 -7.04 19.25 -25.12
CA ASP A 153 -6.62 20.13 -24.01
C ASP A 153 -7.79 20.53 -23.09
N ASP A 154 -9.02 20.68 -23.63
CA ASP A 154 -10.21 20.94 -22.82
C ASP A 154 -10.56 19.76 -21.91
N GLU A 155 -10.43 18.53 -22.41
CA GLU A 155 -10.64 17.32 -21.62
C GLU A 155 -9.59 17.16 -20.53
N LYS A 156 -8.31 17.40 -20.84
CA LYS A 156 -7.22 17.39 -19.85
C LYS A 156 -7.47 18.41 -18.73
N GLN A 157 -7.91 19.61 -19.10
CA GLN A 157 -8.22 20.67 -18.13
C GLN A 157 -9.38 20.26 -17.21
N LYS A 158 -10.45 19.66 -17.76
CA LYS A 158 -11.57 19.14 -16.96
C LYS A 158 -11.16 18.00 -16.02
N ILE A 159 -10.29 17.08 -16.48
CA ILE A 159 -9.75 16.01 -15.60
C ILE A 159 -8.98 16.63 -14.43
N LEU A 160 -8.17 17.67 -14.70
CA LEU A 160 -7.42 18.38 -13.67
C LEU A 160 -8.33 19.13 -12.69
N GLU A 161 -9.43 19.71 -13.16
CA GLU A 161 -10.44 20.34 -12.32
C GLU A 161 -11.11 19.34 -11.38
N ILE A 162 -11.53 18.18 -11.90
CA ILE A 162 -12.08 17.07 -11.09
C ILE A 162 -11.08 16.65 -10.01
N TYR A 163 -9.81 16.46 -10.36
CA TYR A 163 -8.76 16.12 -9.39
C TYR A 163 -8.61 17.18 -8.29
N ASN A 164 -8.60 18.47 -8.67
CA ASN A 164 -8.47 19.56 -7.71
C ASN A 164 -9.68 19.68 -6.79
N GLN A 165 -10.90 19.48 -7.30
CA GLN A 165 -12.12 19.44 -6.50
C GLN A 165 -12.08 18.27 -5.50
N PHE A 166 -11.67 17.08 -5.95
CA PHE A 166 -11.54 15.91 -5.08
C PHE A 166 -10.54 16.16 -3.94
N LYS A 167 -9.37 16.71 -4.27
CA LYS A 167 -8.33 17.03 -3.29
C LYS A 167 -8.81 18.00 -2.21
N LYS A 168 -9.77 18.88 -2.54
CA LYS A 168 -10.37 19.83 -1.60
C LYS A 168 -11.57 19.27 -0.84
N GLY A 169 -12.01 18.04 -1.15
CA GLY A 169 -13.23 17.46 -0.60
C GLY A 169 -14.52 18.06 -1.17
N GLU A 170 -14.44 18.73 -2.33
CA GLU A 170 -15.61 19.37 -2.97
C GLU A 170 -16.46 18.37 -3.76
N ILE A 171 -15.88 17.22 -4.13
CA ILE A 171 -16.58 16.10 -4.77
C ILE A 171 -16.21 14.79 -4.08
N SER A 172 -17.17 13.89 -4.00
CA SER A 172 -17.01 12.54 -3.45
C SER A 172 -16.47 11.55 -4.47
N GLU A 173 -16.00 10.40 -3.97
CA GLU A 173 -15.59 9.26 -4.81
C GLU A 173 -16.76 8.75 -5.68
N VAL A 174 -18.00 8.80 -5.17
CA VAL A 174 -19.19 8.37 -5.90
C VAL A 174 -19.44 9.27 -7.13
N GLU A 175 -19.25 10.57 -6.98
CA GLU A 175 -19.40 11.53 -8.08
C GLU A 175 -18.31 11.36 -9.13
N ILE A 176 -17.07 11.07 -8.72
CA ILE A 176 -15.96 10.76 -9.64
C ILE A 176 -16.28 9.50 -10.46
N ASN A 177 -16.78 8.46 -9.81
CA ASN A 177 -17.12 7.19 -10.46
C ASN A 177 -18.35 7.27 -11.39
N GLN A 178 -19.09 8.39 -11.37
CA GLN A 178 -20.18 8.67 -12.30
C GLN A 178 -19.75 9.57 -13.47
N SER A 179 -18.52 10.09 -13.44
CA SER A 179 -18.00 10.98 -14.47
C SER A 179 -17.67 10.20 -15.75
N SER A 180 -18.41 10.48 -16.82
CA SER A 180 -18.16 9.90 -18.15
C SER A 180 -16.76 10.20 -18.69
N LEU A 181 -16.16 11.31 -18.27
CA LEU A 181 -14.79 11.68 -18.64
C LEU A 181 -13.76 10.82 -17.92
N ILE A 182 -14.00 10.50 -16.64
CA ILE A 182 -13.14 9.59 -15.86
C ILE A 182 -13.30 8.16 -16.36
N ASP A 183 -14.53 7.73 -16.68
CA ASP A 183 -14.79 6.44 -17.33
C ASP A 183 -14.05 6.33 -18.66
N LYS A 184 -14.10 7.39 -19.49
CA LYS A 184 -13.33 7.46 -20.75
C LYS A 184 -11.84 7.32 -20.46
N LEU A 185 -11.29 8.05 -19.49
CA LEU A 185 -9.88 7.98 -19.08
C LEU A 185 -9.45 6.56 -18.69
N VAL A 186 -10.18 5.93 -17.79
CA VAL A 186 -9.88 4.58 -17.30
C VAL A 186 -10.01 3.55 -18.42
N LYS A 187 -11.05 3.65 -19.25
CA LYS A 187 -11.28 2.76 -20.38
C LYS A 187 -10.18 2.88 -21.43
N THR A 188 -9.85 4.09 -21.86
CA THR A 188 -8.80 4.33 -22.85
C THR A 188 -7.45 3.81 -22.37
N LEU A 189 -7.06 4.10 -21.12
CA LEU A 189 -5.81 3.57 -20.58
C LEU A 189 -5.79 2.03 -20.57
N SER A 190 -6.90 1.40 -20.16
CA SER A 190 -7.03 -0.05 -20.10
C SER A 190 -6.93 -0.71 -21.48
N GLU A 191 -7.63 -0.16 -22.47
CA GLU A 191 -7.61 -0.64 -23.85
C GLU A 191 -6.23 -0.46 -24.49
N THR A 192 -5.59 0.70 -24.32
CA THR A 192 -4.24 0.92 -24.85
C THR A 192 -3.22 -0.01 -24.18
N LEU A 193 -3.32 -0.27 -22.88
CA LEU A 193 -2.44 -1.23 -22.20
C LEU A 193 -2.57 -2.65 -22.78
N GLN A 194 -3.80 -3.10 -23.08
CA GLN A 194 -4.03 -4.40 -23.72
C GLN A 194 -3.41 -4.45 -25.11
N ILE A 195 -3.59 -3.41 -25.93
CA ILE A 195 -2.99 -3.33 -27.27
C ILE A 195 -1.46 -3.36 -27.17
N LYS A 196 -0.87 -2.56 -26.28
CA LYS A 196 0.60 -2.49 -26.11
C LYS A 196 1.18 -3.83 -25.65
N GLU A 197 0.48 -4.59 -24.80
CA GLU A 197 0.93 -5.89 -24.28
C GLU A 197 1.24 -6.91 -25.38
N GLU A 198 0.54 -6.80 -26.52
CA GLU A 198 0.71 -7.70 -27.66
C GLU A 198 1.84 -7.27 -28.62
N THR A 199 2.32 -6.03 -28.52
CA THR A 199 3.26 -5.46 -29.50
C THR A 199 4.68 -6.04 -29.42
N SER A 200 5.18 -6.34 -28.22
CA SER A 200 6.54 -6.86 -28.03
C SER A 200 6.74 -7.48 -26.65
N ARG A 201 7.81 -8.28 -26.50
CA ARG A 201 8.21 -8.83 -25.19
C ARG A 201 8.50 -7.74 -24.16
N THR A 202 9.14 -6.65 -24.58
CA THR A 202 9.45 -5.51 -23.70
C THR A 202 8.18 -4.80 -23.27
N ALA A 203 7.25 -4.52 -24.19
CA ALA A 203 5.97 -3.90 -23.85
C ALA A 203 5.16 -4.78 -22.90
N ARG A 204 5.12 -6.09 -23.14
CA ARG A 204 4.47 -7.06 -22.24
C ARG A 204 5.04 -7.02 -20.82
N LEU A 205 6.36 -6.95 -20.66
CA LEU A 205 7.01 -6.84 -19.35
C LEU A 205 6.58 -5.56 -18.61
N TRP A 206 6.56 -4.41 -19.30
CA TRP A 206 6.14 -3.14 -18.70
C TRP A 206 4.64 -3.07 -18.41
N VAL A 207 3.79 -3.70 -19.22
CA VAL A 207 2.36 -3.85 -18.92
C VAL A 207 2.15 -4.79 -17.72
N GLN A 208 2.90 -5.88 -17.62
CA GLN A 208 2.88 -6.76 -16.45
C GLN A 208 3.30 -6.01 -15.19
N TYR A 209 4.38 -5.22 -15.26
CA TYR A 209 4.79 -4.32 -14.18
C TYR A 209 3.66 -3.38 -13.78
N PHE A 210 3.03 -2.71 -14.75
CA PHE A 210 1.93 -1.78 -14.52
C PHE A 210 0.78 -2.44 -13.75
N LYS A 211 0.43 -3.68 -14.12
CA LYS A 211 -0.59 -4.49 -13.44
C LYS A 211 -0.17 -4.89 -12.02
N LEU A 212 1.10 -5.24 -11.81
CA LEU A 212 1.63 -5.65 -10.49
C LEU A 212 1.66 -4.50 -9.48
N VAL A 213 1.95 -3.29 -9.93
CA VAL A 213 2.02 -2.09 -9.06
C VAL A 213 0.72 -1.30 -9.03
N ASN A 214 -0.34 -1.81 -9.66
CA ASN A 214 -1.66 -1.20 -9.57
C ASN A 214 -2.31 -1.61 -8.24
N TRP A 215 -1.97 -0.87 -7.17
CA TRP A 215 -2.46 -1.11 -5.82
C TRP A 215 -3.96 -0.79 -5.74
N LYS A 216 -4.81 -1.73 -6.11
CA LYS A 216 -6.18 -1.77 -5.58
C LYS A 216 -6.07 -2.30 -4.15
N LEU A 217 -5.83 -1.41 -3.20
CA LEU A 217 -6.10 -1.63 -1.78
C LEU A 217 -7.54 -1.20 -1.51
#